data_AF-A0A7G1G611-F1
#
_entry.id   AF-A0A7G1G611-F1
#
_cell.length_a   1.000
_cell.length_b   1.000
_cell.length_c   1.000
_cell.angle_alpha   90.00
_cell.angle_beta   90.00
_cell.angle_gamma   90.00
#
_symmetry.space_group_name_H-M   'P 1'
#
loop_
_entity.id
_entity.type
_entity.pdbx_description
1 polymer ?
#
loop_
_entity_poly.entity_id
_entity_poly.type
_entity_poly.pdbx_seq_one_letter_code
_entity_poly.pdbx_strand_id
1 'polypeptide(L)'
;MDLKISELKDMSYKIWEKNKDKWSPLNPQEARNTFLWMIEEIGETIQILKKRGESEIMENTFVREKFIEEMSDIIFYFTKIMLSYNISAEEFSKIYIKKFEKNMIRDYEKEHMNMFKD
;
A
#
# COMPACT_ATOMS: atom_id res chain seq x y z
N MET A 1 -11.47 3.23 -15.88
CA MET A 1 -12.17 3.52 -14.62
C MET A 1 -11.08 3.70 -13.60
N ASP A 2 -11.07 4.84 -12.90
CA ASP A 2 -10.08 5.11 -11.86
C ASP A 2 -10.69 4.80 -10.50
N LEU A 3 -9.93 4.14 -9.63
CA LEU A 3 -10.42 3.66 -8.34
C LEU A 3 -10.22 4.71 -7.24
N LYS A 4 -11.28 4.97 -6.48
CA LYS A 4 -11.24 5.74 -5.25
C LYS A 4 -10.82 4.86 -4.08
N ILE A 5 -10.22 5.47 -3.06
CA ILE A 5 -9.86 4.79 -1.81
C ILE A 5 -11.07 4.10 -1.17
N SER A 6 -12.24 4.73 -1.23
CA SER A 6 -13.49 4.13 -0.75
C SER A 6 -13.86 2.83 -1.48
N GLU A 7 -13.63 2.78 -2.79
CA GLU A 7 -13.91 1.60 -3.62
C GLU A 7 -12.90 0.49 -3.33
N LEU A 8 -11.62 0.83 -3.22
CA LEU A 8 -10.57 -0.12 -2.84
C LEU A 8 -10.85 -0.76 -1.47
N LYS A 9 -11.25 0.06 -0.48
CA LYS A 9 -11.64 -0.44 0.85
C LYS A 9 -12.85 -1.38 0.79
N ASP A 10 -13.87 -1.05 0.01
CA ASP A 10 -15.07 -1.89 -0.15
C ASP A 10 -14.74 -3.23 -0.83
N MET A 11 -13.89 -3.20 -1.86
CA MET A 11 -13.39 -4.42 -2.51
C MET A 11 -12.62 -5.30 -1.52
N SER A 12 -11.70 -4.73 -0.74
CA SER A 12 -10.94 -5.45 0.28
C SER A 12 -11.83 -6.05 1.38
N TYR A 13 -12.87 -5.32 1.79
CA TYR A 13 -13.85 -5.83 2.75
C TYR A 13 -14.62 -7.02 2.20
N LYS A 14 -15.12 -6.97 0.96
CA LYS A 14 -15.84 -8.09 0.32
C LYS A 14 -14.98 -9.34 0.20
N ILE A 15 -13.70 -9.19 -0.14
CA ILE A 15 -12.76 -10.32 -0.20
C ILE A 15 -12.53 -10.90 1.20
N TRP A 16 -12.34 -10.06 2.23
CA TRP A 16 -12.23 -10.54 3.60
C TRP A 16 -13.50 -11.24 4.08
N GLU A 17 -14.68 -10.65 3.84
CA GLU A 17 -15.97 -11.20 4.26
C GLU A 17 -16.21 -12.59 3.68
N LYS A 18 -15.87 -12.79 2.40
CA LYS A 18 -15.93 -14.10 1.74
C LYS A 18 -15.03 -15.16 2.41
N ASN A 19 -13.96 -14.74 3.07
CA ASN A 19 -12.95 -15.61 3.66
C ASN A 19 -12.90 -15.55 5.20
N LYS A 20 -13.86 -14.88 5.85
CA LYS A 20 -13.82 -14.54 7.29
C LYS A 20 -13.75 -15.74 8.23
N ASP A 21 -14.18 -16.92 7.78
CA ASP A 21 -14.11 -18.16 8.56
C ASP A 21 -12.68 -18.75 8.61
N LYS A 22 -11.79 -18.31 7.71
CA LYS A 22 -10.40 -18.78 7.59
C LYS A 22 -9.37 -17.69 7.87
N TRP A 23 -9.72 -16.43 7.67
CA TRP A 23 -8.81 -15.30 7.79
C TRP A 23 -8.94 -14.63 9.14
N SER A 24 -7.87 -13.95 9.58
CA SER A 24 -7.90 -13.15 10.80
C SER A 24 -9.03 -12.11 10.74
N PRO A 25 -9.69 -11.84 11.88
CA PRO A 25 -10.70 -10.79 11.97
C PRO A 25 -10.10 -9.40 11.70
N LEU A 26 -10.91 -8.49 11.14
CA LEU A 26 -10.54 -7.09 10.94
C LEU A 26 -10.62 -6.32 12.26
N ASN A 27 -9.55 -6.38 13.05
CA ASN A 27 -9.41 -5.60 14.28
C ASN A 27 -7.96 -5.12 14.48
N PRO A 28 -7.72 -4.13 15.36
CA PRO A 28 -6.38 -3.58 15.58
C PRO A 28 -5.36 -4.61 16.08
N GLN A 29 -5.78 -5.63 16.83
CA GLN A 29 -4.90 -6.63 17.43
C GLN A 29 -4.26 -7.53 16.35
N GLU A 30 -5.04 -7.89 15.33
CA GLU A 30 -4.60 -8.73 14.22
C GLU A 30 -3.97 -7.94 13.07
N ALA A 31 -4.07 -6.59 13.09
CA ALA A 31 -3.51 -5.73 12.06
C ALA A 31 -1.99 -5.91 11.91
N ARG A 32 -1.27 -6.28 12.98
CA ARG A 32 0.18 -6.55 12.92
C ARG A 32 0.54 -7.61 11.89
N ASN A 33 -0.27 -8.67 11.77
CA ASN A 33 -0.04 -9.74 10.80
C ASN A 33 -0.32 -9.22 9.39
N THR A 34 -1.34 -8.36 9.24
CA THR A 34 -1.66 -7.70 7.96
C THR A 34 -0.51 -6.82 7.46
N PHE A 35 0.22 -6.15 8.36
CA PHE A 35 1.47 -5.46 7.99
C PHE A 35 2.55 -6.42 7.49
N LEU A 36 2.73 -7.58 8.14
CA LEU A 36 3.71 -8.57 7.69
C LEU A 36 3.37 -9.12 6.31
N TRP A 37 2.10 -9.46 6.06
CA TRP A 37 1.62 -9.87 4.74
C TRP A 37 1.90 -8.80 3.68
N MET A 38 1.65 -7.52 3.98
CA MET A 38 1.98 -6.42 3.06
C MET A 38 3.48 -6.33 2.74
N ILE A 39 4.37 -6.67 3.68
CA ILE A 39 5.82 -6.74 3.43
C ILE A 39 6.17 -7.91 2.49
N GLU A 40 5.45 -9.04 2.60
CA GLU A 40 5.63 -10.16 1.68
C GLU A 40 5.31 -9.74 0.23
N GLU A 41 4.20 -9.02 0.01
CA GLU A 41 3.83 -8.50 -1.34
C GLU A 41 4.85 -7.49 -1.90
N ILE A 42 5.45 -6.67 -1.02
CA ILE A 42 6.59 -5.83 -1.42
C ILE A 42 7.77 -6.70 -1.86
N GLY A 43 8.02 -7.81 -1.17
CA GLY A 43 9.02 -8.80 -1.53
C GLY A 43 8.76 -9.44 -2.90
N GLU A 44 7.52 -9.77 -3.22
CA GLU A 44 7.12 -10.33 -4.51
C GLU A 44 7.32 -9.30 -5.65
N THR A 45 6.92 -8.05 -5.42
CA THR A 45 7.19 -6.93 -6.33
C THR A 45 8.69 -6.76 -6.60
N ILE A 46 9.53 -6.79 -5.55
CA ILE A 46 10.99 -6.72 -5.66
C ILE A 46 11.54 -7.95 -6.39
N GLN A 47 10.94 -9.13 -6.20
CA GLN A 47 11.40 -10.34 -6.86
C GLN A 47 11.24 -10.26 -8.37
N ILE A 48 10.14 -9.68 -8.86
CA ILE A 48 9.94 -9.41 -10.29
C ILE A 48 11.03 -8.45 -10.80
N LEU A 49 11.27 -7.34 -10.09
CA LEU A 49 12.31 -6.37 -10.43
C LEU A 49 13.69 -7.04 -10.53
N LYS A 50 14.06 -7.87 -9.55
CA LYS A 50 15.35 -8.56 -9.53
C LYS A 50 15.52 -9.61 -10.63
N LYS A 51 14.44 -10.29 -11.01
CA LYS A 51 14.50 -11.40 -12.00
C LYS A 51 14.38 -10.93 -13.44
N ARG A 52 13.69 -9.82 -13.68
CA ARG A 52 13.31 -9.33 -15.02
C ARG A 52 14.00 -8.02 -15.39
N GLY A 53 14.34 -7.21 -14.39
CA GLY A 53 14.90 -5.87 -14.61
C GLY A 53 13.86 -4.88 -15.13
N GLU A 54 14.24 -3.61 -15.10
CA GLU A 54 13.38 -2.48 -15.44
C GLU A 54 12.96 -2.50 -16.91
N SER A 55 13.87 -2.82 -17.82
CA SER A 55 13.58 -2.87 -19.26
C SER A 55 12.49 -3.89 -19.59
N GLU A 56 12.57 -5.10 -19.04
CA GLU A 56 11.56 -6.13 -19.32
C GLU A 56 10.21 -5.76 -18.70
N ILE A 57 10.16 -5.16 -17.51
CA ILE A 57 8.91 -4.63 -16.90
C ILE A 57 8.26 -3.56 -17.80
N MET A 58 9.07 -2.76 -18.49
CA MET A 58 8.56 -1.68 -19.35
C MET A 58 8.13 -2.16 -20.73
N GLU A 59 8.81 -3.17 -21.29
CA GLU A 59 8.65 -3.59 -22.69
C GLU A 59 7.80 -4.85 -22.86
N ASN A 60 7.78 -5.74 -21.86
CA ASN A 60 7.02 -6.99 -21.91
C ASN A 60 5.68 -6.83 -21.18
N THR A 61 4.57 -6.84 -21.94
CA THR A 61 3.21 -6.66 -21.41
C THR A 61 2.86 -7.67 -20.32
N PHE A 62 3.28 -8.93 -20.46
CA PHE A 62 2.99 -9.96 -19.45
C PHE A 62 3.74 -9.70 -18.14
N VAL A 63 5.03 -9.33 -18.23
CA VAL A 63 5.82 -8.98 -17.04
C VAL A 63 5.28 -7.72 -16.38
N ARG A 64 4.87 -6.73 -17.18
CA ARG A 64 4.22 -5.50 -16.70
C ARG A 64 2.94 -5.80 -15.93
N GLU A 65 2.08 -6.65 -16.48
CA GLU A 65 0.81 -7.02 -15.85
C GLU A 65 1.07 -7.68 -14.49
N LYS A 66 1.99 -8.65 -14.43
CA LYS A 66 2.38 -9.28 -13.17
C LYS A 66 2.98 -8.30 -12.17
N PHE A 67 3.84 -7.39 -12.62
CA PHE A 67 4.37 -6.35 -11.74
C PHE A 67 3.26 -5.46 -11.14
N ILE A 68 2.26 -5.09 -11.93
CA ILE A 68 1.12 -4.28 -11.45
C ILE A 68 0.22 -5.09 -10.51
N GLU A 69 0.07 -6.40 -10.74
CA GLU A 69 -0.68 -7.32 -9.87
C GLU A 69 -0.07 -7.33 -8.46
N GLU A 70 1.24 -7.56 -8.32
CA GLU A 70 1.93 -7.52 -7.02
C GLU A 70 1.82 -6.14 -6.33
N MET A 71 1.91 -5.06 -7.12
CA MET A 71 1.69 -3.71 -6.60
C MET A 71 0.25 -3.50 -6.09
N SER A 72 -0.73 -4.16 -6.72
CA SER A 72 -2.13 -4.10 -6.32
C SER A 72 -2.38 -4.87 -5.03
N ASP A 73 -1.65 -5.98 -4.79
CA ASP A 73 -1.73 -6.73 -3.54
C ASP A 73 -1.20 -5.91 -2.35
N ILE A 74 -0.17 -5.09 -2.54
CA ILE A 74 0.26 -4.11 -1.52
C ILE A 74 -0.90 -3.18 -1.14
N ILE A 75 -1.65 -2.66 -2.12
CA ILE A 75 -2.80 -1.78 -1.89
C ILE A 75 -3.95 -2.54 -1.20
N PHE A 76 -4.17 -3.81 -1.55
CA PHE A 76 -5.15 -4.66 -0.89
C PHE A 76 -4.85 -4.81 0.60
N TYR A 77 -3.62 -5.15 1.00
CA TYR A 77 -3.27 -5.26 2.42
C TYR A 77 -3.26 -3.90 3.12
N PHE A 78 -2.82 -2.84 2.46
CA PHE A 78 -2.90 -1.49 3.00
C PHE A 78 -4.34 -1.09 3.34
N THR A 79 -5.29 -1.36 2.44
CA THR A 79 -6.70 -1.07 2.69
C THR A 79 -7.34 -2.01 3.72
N LYS A 80 -6.87 -3.26 3.85
CA LYS A 80 -7.22 -4.12 5.00
C LYS A 80 -6.75 -3.55 6.32
N ILE A 81 -5.55 -2.98 6.38
CA ILE A 81 -5.06 -2.28 7.58
C ILE A 81 -5.98 -1.09 7.91
N MET A 82 -6.36 -0.29 6.91
CA MET A 82 -7.33 0.79 7.14
C MET A 82 -8.66 0.27 7.71
N LEU A 83 -9.17 -0.85 7.22
CA LEU A 83 -10.38 -1.49 7.75
C LEU A 83 -10.19 -1.94 9.20
N SER A 84 -9.07 -2.58 9.54
CA SER A 84 -8.77 -3.05 10.90
C SER A 84 -8.71 -1.93 11.94
N TYR A 85 -8.30 -0.73 11.55
CA TYR A 85 -8.26 0.46 12.41
C TYR A 85 -9.50 1.37 12.25
N ASN A 86 -10.50 0.96 11.47
CA ASN A 86 -11.67 1.77 11.15
C ASN A 86 -11.32 3.17 10.57
N ILE A 87 -10.20 3.29 9.86
CA ILE A 87 -9.76 4.53 9.22
C ILE A 87 -10.66 4.78 8.01
N SER A 88 -11.41 5.88 8.00
CA SER A 88 -12.30 6.20 6.88
C SER A 88 -11.50 6.68 5.65
N ALA A 89 -12.07 6.54 4.45
CA ALA A 89 -11.44 7.07 3.24
C ALA A 89 -11.31 8.61 3.31
N GLU A 90 -12.31 9.29 3.86
CA GLU A 90 -12.32 10.75 4.05
C GLU A 90 -11.23 11.21 5.01
N GLU A 91 -11.12 10.56 6.18
CA GLU A 91 -10.07 10.84 7.17
C GLU A 91 -8.68 10.69 6.56
N PHE A 92 -8.44 9.57 5.89
CA PHE A 92 -7.16 9.31 5.22
C PHE A 92 -6.86 10.36 4.15
N SER A 93 -7.80 10.65 3.26
CA SER A 93 -7.63 11.66 2.20
C SER A 93 -7.31 13.04 2.78
N LYS A 94 -8.01 13.46 3.85
CA LYS A 94 -7.76 14.76 4.51
C LYS A 94 -6.34 14.84 5.09
N ILE A 95 -5.87 13.78 5.74
CA ILE A 95 -4.51 13.73 6.30
C ILE A 95 -3.47 13.69 5.18
N TYR A 96 -3.73 12.92 4.12
CA TYR A 96 -2.85 12.82 2.96
C TYR A 96 -2.66 14.18 2.26
N ILE A 97 -3.75 14.93 2.02
CA ILE A 97 -3.69 16.26 1.41
C ILE A 97 -2.86 17.22 2.28
N LYS A 98 -3.10 17.25 3.59
CA LYS A 98 -2.30 18.08 4.51
C LYS A 98 -0.81 17.69 4.49
N LYS A 99 -0.51 16.39 4.41
CA LYS A 99 0.88 15.89 4.30
C LYS A 99 1.50 16.30 2.97
N PHE A 100 0.75 16.26 1.87
CA PHE A 100 1.17 16.74 0.56
C PHE A 100 1.50 18.23 0.58
N GLU A 101 0.60 19.08 1.09
CA GLU A 101 0.83 20.53 1.22
C GLU A 101 2.09 20.84 2.04
N LYS A 102 2.28 20.13 3.16
CA LYS A 102 3.51 20.25 3.96
C LYS A 102 4.76 19.85 3.18
N ASN A 103 4.69 18.77 2.41
CA ASN A 103 5.82 18.28 1.63
C ASN A 103 6.19 19.21 0.46
N MET A 104 5.23 19.95 -0.10
CA MET A 104 5.47 20.90 -1.20
C MET A 104 6.32 22.11 -0.78
N ILE A 105 6.27 22.48 0.50
CA ILE A 105 7.05 23.59 1.07
C ILE A 105 8.30 23.10 1.82
N ARG A 106 8.59 21.79 1.76
CA ARG A 106 9.67 21.16 2.53
C ARG A 106 11.00 21.29 1.81
N ASP A 107 12.01 21.76 2.55
CA ASP A 107 13.40 21.78 2.11
C ASP A 107 14.10 20.50 2.60
N TYR A 108 14.14 19.49 1.74
CA TYR A 108 14.70 18.17 2.07
C TYR A 108 16.21 18.20 2.30
N GLU A 109 16.94 19.07 1.60
CA GLU A 109 18.40 19.19 1.75
C GLU A 109 18.74 19.78 3.12
N LYS A 110 18.03 20.85 3.51
CA LYS A 110 18.22 21.47 4.82
C LYS A 110 17.86 20.56 5.97
N GLU A 111 16.79 19.78 5.84
CA GLU A 111 16.42 18.80 6.88
C GLU A 111 17.42 17.65 6.96
N HIS A 112 17.87 17.11 5.82
CA HIS A 112 18.89 16.06 5.79
C HIS A 112 20.20 16.55 6.44
N MET A 113 20.66 17.77 6.14
CA MET A 113 21.83 18.37 6.78
C MET A 113 21.69 18.56 8.30
N ASN A 114 20.47 18.73 8.81
CA ASN A 114 20.23 18.87 10.25
C ASN A 114 20.12 17.51 10.97
N MET A 115 19.83 16.41 10.26
CA MET A 115 19.79 15.06 10.86
C MET A 115 21.17 14.54 11.29
N PHE A 116 22.26 15.10 10.78
CA PHE A 116 23.65 14.72 11.14
C PHE A 116 24.34 15.76 12.04
N LYS A 117 23.57 16.67 12.66
CA LYS A 117 24.10 17.71 13.56
C LYS A 117 24.01 17.38 15.04
N ASP A 118 23.54 16.18 15.39
CA ASP A 118 23.61 15.63 16.76
C ASP A 118 24.67 14.53 16.85
#